data_AF-A0AAN0MH24-F1
#
_entry.id   AF-A0AAN0MH24-F1
#
_cell.length_a   1.000
_cell.length_b   1.000
_cell.length_c   1.000
_cell.angle_alpha   90.00
_cell.angle_beta   90.00
_cell.angle_gamma   90.00
#
_symmetry.space_group_name_H-M   'P 1'
#
loop_
_entity.id
_entity.type
_entity.pdbx_description
1 polymer ?
#
loop_
_entity_poly.entity_id
_entity_poly.type
_entity_poly.pdbx_seq_one_letter_code
_entity_poly.pdbx_strand_id
1 'polypeptide(L)'
;MQQSLASLVGLGVVNSRTVGRAMVHTINEDHYTIQPLRVLLDPVTALREAVRGVVGSNVDAVILFGSVARGEATADSDVDLVVLASPDWDDRTELEDVVSARLGNDCDVLVFTPEEFSRLAATGEEPVVADILSDGVLLLGSFPQADAGAA
;
A
#
# COMPACT_ATOMS: atom_id res chain seq x y z
N MET A 1 6.85 -3.56 24.40
CA MET A 1 5.74 -4.39 23.88
C MET A 1 4.71 -4.81 24.93
N GLN A 2 5.11 -5.40 26.07
CA GLN A 2 4.14 -6.03 27.00
C GLN A 2 3.09 -5.07 27.60
N GLN A 3 3.44 -3.79 27.83
CA GLN A 3 2.53 -2.81 28.42
C GLN A 3 1.44 -2.30 27.46
N SER A 4 1.75 -2.14 26.17
CA SER A 4 0.78 -1.69 25.16
C SER A 4 -0.30 -2.75 24.93
N LEU A 5 0.12 -4.01 24.80
CA LEU A 5 -0.81 -5.13 24.66
C LEU A 5 -1.66 -5.31 25.92
N ALA A 6 -1.07 -5.20 27.11
CA ALA A 6 -1.81 -5.22 28.37
C ALA A 6 -2.83 -4.08 28.46
N SER A 7 -2.51 -2.90 27.93
CA SER A 7 -3.44 -1.76 27.89
C SER A 7 -4.61 -2.03 26.93
N LEU A 8 -4.35 -2.58 25.74
CA LEU A 8 -5.41 -2.95 24.79
C LEU A 8 -6.32 -4.07 25.32
N VAL A 9 -5.76 -5.00 26.10
CA VAL A 9 -6.55 -6.00 26.85
C VAL A 9 -7.38 -5.34 27.94
N GLY A 10 -6.79 -4.42 28.71
CA GLY A 10 -7.50 -3.66 29.75
C GLY A 10 -8.63 -2.78 29.21
N LEU A 11 -8.48 -2.28 27.99
CA LEU A 11 -9.51 -1.52 27.27
C LEU A 11 -10.57 -2.41 26.59
N GLY A 12 -10.39 -3.73 26.54
CA GLY A 12 -11.32 -4.67 25.90
C GLY A 12 -11.25 -4.72 24.37
N VAL A 13 -10.28 -4.02 23.76
CA VAL A 13 -10.04 -4.03 22.30
C VAL A 13 -9.41 -5.36 21.86
N VAL A 14 -8.61 -5.97 22.74
CA VAL A 14 -7.95 -7.25 22.50
C VAL A 14 -8.41 -8.28 23.53
N ASN A 15 -8.85 -9.45 23.06
CA ASN A 15 -9.09 -10.62 23.89
C ASN A 15 -7.78 -11.37 24.12
N SER A 16 -7.62 -11.91 25.33
CA SER A 16 -6.47 -12.76 25.68
C SER A 16 -6.95 -14.06 26.29
N ARG A 17 -6.49 -15.19 25.76
CA ARG A 17 -6.81 -16.52 26.27
C ARG A 17 -5.59 -17.44 26.25
N THR A 18 -5.50 -18.31 27.26
CA THR A 18 -4.51 -19.39 27.28
C THR A 18 -5.03 -20.57 26.45
N VAL A 19 -4.27 -20.98 25.44
CA VAL A 19 -4.52 -22.19 24.65
C VAL A 19 -3.35 -23.16 24.88
N GLY A 20 -3.60 -24.21 25.67
CA GLY A 20 -2.55 -25.11 26.13
C GLY A 20 -1.54 -24.38 27.03
N ARG A 21 -0.29 -24.24 26.55
CA ARG A 21 0.77 -23.46 27.23
C ARG A 21 1.01 -22.09 26.60
N ALA A 22 0.35 -21.76 25.50
CA ALA A 22 0.54 -20.52 24.78
C ALA A 22 -0.51 -19.48 25.17
N MET A 23 -0.10 -18.21 25.26
CA MET A 23 -1.01 -17.07 25.34
C MET A 23 -1.35 -16.63 23.92
N VAL A 24 -2.64 -16.59 23.58
CA VAL A 24 -3.12 -16.15 22.28
C VAL A 24 -3.91 -14.85 22.45
N HIS A 25 -3.58 -13.86 21.63
CA HIS A 25 -4.26 -12.56 21.59
C HIS A 25 -5.04 -12.43 20.28
N THR A 26 -6.29 -12.00 20.36
CA THR A 26 -7.14 -11.74 19.18
C THR A 26 -7.84 -10.41 19.33
N ILE A 27 -8.12 -9.73 18.24
CA ILE A 27 -8.97 -8.53 18.26
C ILE A 27 -10.37 -8.92 18.75
N ASN A 28 -10.99 -8.06 19.54
CA ASN A 28 -12.40 -8.17 19.89
C ASN A 28 -13.25 -7.51 18.78
N GLU A 29 -13.75 -8.32 17.86
CA GLU A 29 -14.54 -7.85 16.70
C GLU A 29 -15.87 -7.18 17.11
N ASP A 30 -16.38 -7.46 18.32
CA ASP A 30 -17.60 -6.86 18.84
C ASP A 30 -17.36 -5.51 19.56
N HIS A 31 -16.09 -5.08 19.68
CA HIS A 31 -15.76 -3.83 20.35
C HIS A 31 -16.19 -2.62 19.51
N TYR A 32 -16.97 -1.70 20.07
CA TYR A 32 -17.50 -0.52 19.35
C TYR A 32 -16.44 0.33 18.63
N THR A 33 -15.18 0.32 19.10
CA THR A 33 -14.09 1.10 18.48
C THR A 33 -13.41 0.38 17.33
N ILE A 34 -13.65 -0.92 17.08
CA ILE A 34 -12.86 -1.64 16.08
C ILE A 34 -13.13 -1.15 14.66
N GLN A 35 -14.39 -0.85 14.33
CA GLN A 35 -14.75 -0.31 13.02
C GLN A 35 -14.13 1.07 12.79
N PRO A 36 -14.26 2.07 13.70
CA PRO A 36 -13.53 3.32 13.61
C PRO A 36 -12.00 3.15 13.53
N LEU A 37 -11.42 2.25 14.33
CA LEU A 37 -9.98 2.00 14.31
C LEU A 37 -9.52 1.44 12.97
N ARG A 38 -10.27 0.52 12.35
CA ARG A 38 -9.95 0.02 11.00
C ARG A 38 -9.95 1.11 9.95
N VAL A 39 -10.89 2.06 10.04
CA VAL A 39 -10.92 3.23 9.15
C VAL A 39 -9.72 4.15 9.40
N LEU A 40 -9.38 4.41 10.66
CA LEU A 40 -8.23 5.25 11.02
C LEU A 40 -6.89 4.61 10.64
N LEU A 41 -6.81 3.28 10.71
CA LEU A 41 -5.65 2.48 10.37
C LEU A 41 -5.67 2.04 8.90
N ASP A 42 -6.54 2.60 8.05
CA ASP A 42 -6.60 2.26 6.64
C ASP A 42 -5.28 2.66 5.94
N PRO A 43 -4.43 1.68 5.57
CA PRO A 43 -3.12 1.96 5.01
C PRO A 43 -3.22 2.68 3.67
N VAL A 44 -4.27 2.41 2.88
CA VAL A 44 -4.44 3.02 1.56
C VAL A 44 -4.73 4.52 1.70
N THR A 45 -5.58 4.91 2.65
CA THR A 45 -5.86 6.32 2.92
C THR A 45 -4.61 7.04 3.44
N ALA A 46 -3.87 6.44 4.36
CA ALA A 46 -2.61 7.01 4.86
C ALA A 46 -1.57 7.18 3.73
N LEU A 47 -1.45 6.18 2.86
CA LEU A 47 -0.54 6.19 1.73
C LEU A 47 -0.90 7.26 0.69
N ARG A 48 -2.19 7.44 0.39
CA ARG A 48 -2.66 8.54 -0.49
C ARG A 48 -2.22 9.91 0.01
N GLU A 49 -2.34 10.14 1.32
CA GLU A 49 -1.92 11.41 1.93
C GLU A 49 -0.40 11.58 1.92
N ALA A 50 0.37 10.50 2.13
CA ALA A 50 1.83 10.52 2.03
C ALA A 50 2.29 10.86 0.60
N VAL A 51 1.75 10.15 -0.40
CA VAL A 51 2.07 10.35 -1.83
C VAL A 51 1.75 11.78 -2.28
N ARG A 52 0.57 12.31 -1.94
CA ARG A 52 0.18 13.69 -2.29
C ARG A 52 1.10 14.76 -1.72
N GLY A 53 1.80 14.47 -0.63
CA GLY A 53 2.74 15.41 -0.01
C GLY A 53 4.06 15.54 -0.76
N VAL A 54 4.43 14.54 -1.56
CA VAL A 54 5.71 14.46 -2.28
C VAL A 54 5.50 14.73 -3.76
N VAL A 55 4.47 14.12 -4.34
CA VAL A 55 4.28 14.07 -5.78
C VAL A 55 3.77 15.40 -6.34
N GLY A 56 4.56 15.99 -7.24
CA GLY A 56 4.23 17.22 -7.98
C GLY A 56 3.42 16.99 -9.26
N SER A 57 3.30 18.03 -10.09
CA SER A 57 2.54 18.02 -11.35
C SER A 57 3.12 17.15 -12.46
N ASN A 58 4.30 16.58 -12.25
CA ASN A 58 5.07 15.87 -13.27
C ASN A 58 4.84 14.34 -13.22
N VAL A 59 3.91 13.91 -12.36
CA VAL A 59 3.52 12.52 -12.18
C VAL A 59 2.09 12.35 -12.66
N ASP A 60 1.91 11.43 -13.60
CA ASP A 60 0.63 11.10 -14.21
C ASP A 60 -0.20 10.18 -13.32
N ALA A 61 0.46 9.23 -12.65
CA ALA A 61 -0.22 8.30 -11.75
C ALA A 61 0.71 7.74 -10.67
N VAL A 62 0.12 7.41 -9.53
CA VAL A 62 0.74 6.55 -8.51
C VAL A 62 -0.20 5.42 -8.17
N ILE A 63 0.31 4.20 -8.26
CA ILE A 63 -0.46 2.96 -8.11
C ILE A 63 0.21 2.10 -7.05
N LEU A 64 -0.55 1.70 -6.04
CA LEU A 64 -0.15 0.67 -5.08
C LEU A 64 -0.37 -0.70 -5.72
N PHE A 65 0.60 -1.60 -5.61
CA PHE A 65 0.44 -2.99 -6.04
C PHE A 65 0.93 -3.96 -4.96
N GLY A 66 1.04 -5.24 -5.30
CA GLY A 66 1.56 -6.26 -4.39
C GLY A 66 0.63 -6.64 -3.26
N SER A 67 1.21 -7.12 -2.16
CA SER A 67 0.47 -7.74 -1.04
C SER A 67 -0.49 -6.78 -0.33
N VAL A 68 -0.12 -5.49 -0.24
CA VAL A 68 -0.95 -4.44 0.37
C VAL A 68 -2.18 -4.17 -0.48
N ALA A 69 -2.03 -4.10 -1.81
CA ALA A 69 -3.15 -3.91 -2.73
C ALA A 69 -4.16 -5.08 -2.67
N ARG A 70 -3.66 -6.31 -2.51
CA ARG A 70 -4.47 -7.54 -2.41
C ARG A 70 -5.15 -7.72 -1.04
N GLY A 71 -4.79 -6.91 -0.03
CA GLY A 71 -5.29 -7.06 1.34
C GLY A 71 -4.70 -8.27 2.08
N GLU A 72 -3.61 -8.83 1.57
CA GLU A 72 -2.89 -9.97 2.15
C GLU A 72 -1.66 -9.53 2.97
N ALA A 73 -1.41 -8.23 3.06
CA ALA A 73 -0.28 -7.67 3.78
C ALA A 73 -0.29 -8.06 5.26
N THR A 74 0.92 -8.37 5.75
CA THR A 74 1.20 -8.58 7.17
C THR A 74 1.89 -7.33 7.74
N ALA A 75 2.18 -7.33 9.04
CA ALA A 75 2.83 -6.18 9.69
C ALA A 75 4.26 -5.91 9.18
N ASP A 76 4.88 -6.89 8.52
CA ASP A 76 6.25 -6.81 7.97
C ASP A 76 6.22 -6.72 6.43
N SER A 77 5.07 -6.43 5.81
CA SER A 77 4.96 -6.34 4.36
C SER A 77 5.40 -4.98 3.85
N ASP A 78 6.27 -5.02 2.85
CA ASP A 78 6.75 -3.86 2.11
C ASP A 78 5.61 -3.18 1.33
N VAL A 79 5.74 -1.88 1.12
CA VAL A 79 4.79 -1.07 0.34
C VAL A 79 5.33 -0.90 -1.08
N ASP A 80 4.73 -1.64 -2.01
CA ASP A 80 5.09 -1.62 -3.42
C ASP A 80 4.33 -0.52 -4.20
N LEU A 81 5.05 0.46 -4.74
CA LEU A 81 4.48 1.57 -5.49
C LEU A 81 4.99 1.61 -6.92
N VAL A 82 4.10 1.94 -7.85
CA VAL A 82 4.44 2.33 -9.22
C VAL A 82 4.13 3.78 -9.41
N VAL A 83 5.10 4.52 -9.92
CA VAL A 83 4.99 5.92 -10.32
C VAL A 83 5.10 5.97 -11.84
N LEU A 84 4.08 6.56 -12.47
CA LEU A 84 4.10 6.92 -13.88
C LEU A 84 4.43 8.40 -13.97
N ALA A 85 5.60 8.71 -14.51
CA ALA A 85 6.09 10.08 -14.54
C ALA A 85 6.96 10.34 -15.77
N SER A 86 7.30 11.60 -15.97
CA SER A 86 8.24 11.99 -17.01
C SER A 86 9.66 11.45 -16.73
N PRO A 87 10.51 11.28 -17.76
CA PRO A 87 11.86 10.71 -17.59
C PRO A 87 12.80 11.51 -16.69
N ASP A 88 12.48 12.78 -16.42
CA ASP A 88 13.21 13.70 -15.56
C ASP A 88 12.74 13.67 -14.09
N TRP A 89 11.76 12.83 -13.75
CA TRP A 89 11.33 12.65 -12.37
C TRP A 89 12.37 11.86 -11.56
N ASP A 90 12.84 12.45 -10.45
CA ASP A 90 13.91 11.90 -9.59
C ASP A 90 13.52 11.90 -8.10
N ASP A 91 12.24 12.14 -7.77
CA ASP A 91 11.77 12.15 -6.36
C ASP A 91 11.53 10.74 -5.81
N ARG A 92 12.09 9.71 -6.45
CA ARG A 92 11.93 8.30 -6.08
C ARG A 92 12.33 8.07 -4.63
N THR A 93 13.56 8.44 -4.27
CA THR A 93 14.08 8.22 -2.92
C THR A 93 13.34 9.05 -1.88
N GLU A 94 12.92 10.27 -2.22
CA GLU A 94 12.10 11.09 -1.31
C GLU A 94 10.74 10.43 -1.05
N LEU A 95 10.11 9.85 -2.07
CA LEU A 95 8.87 9.12 -1.91
C LEU A 95 9.05 7.87 -1.05
N GLU A 96 10.07 7.06 -1.31
CA GLU A 96 10.42 5.88 -0.51
C GLU A 96 10.63 6.25 0.97
N ASP A 97 11.40 7.31 1.24
CA ASP A 97 11.69 7.80 2.59
C ASP A 97 10.44 8.31 3.31
N VAL A 98 9.59 9.09 2.63
CA VAL A 98 8.37 9.66 3.22
C VAL A 98 7.35 8.56 3.53
N VAL A 99 7.18 7.60 2.64
CA VAL A 99 6.28 6.47 2.87
C VAL A 99 6.79 5.64 4.04
N SER A 100 8.08 5.31 4.05
CA SER A 100 8.70 4.52 5.12
C SER A 100 8.61 5.21 6.47
N ALA A 101 8.89 6.53 6.53
CA ALA A 101 8.81 7.30 7.77
C ALA A 101 7.38 7.44 8.32
N ARG A 102 6.35 7.45 7.45
CA ARG A 102 4.96 7.68 7.87
C ARG A 102 4.17 6.40 8.12
N LEU A 103 4.46 5.33 7.39
CA LEU A 103 3.78 4.05 7.53
C LEU A 103 4.57 3.07 8.42
N GLY A 104 5.88 3.25 8.53
CA GLY A 104 6.76 2.36 9.29
C GLY A 104 7.13 1.06 8.58
N ASN A 105 6.71 0.90 7.33
CA ASN A 105 7.04 -0.24 6.46
C ASN A 105 8.08 0.21 5.43
N ASP A 106 8.98 -0.68 5.01
CA ASP A 106 9.86 -0.37 3.88
C ASP A 106 9.03 -0.16 2.60
N CYS A 107 9.53 0.69 1.71
CA CYS A 107 8.82 1.07 0.48
C CYS A 107 9.72 0.89 -0.74
N ASP A 108 9.20 0.16 -1.72
CA ASP A 108 9.85 -0.04 -3.02
C ASP A 108 9.07 0.71 -4.10
N VAL A 109 9.75 1.63 -4.79
CA VAL A 109 9.15 2.42 -5.87
C VAL A 109 9.72 1.99 -7.23
N LEU A 110 8.84 1.53 -8.11
CA LEU A 110 9.13 1.36 -9.54
C LEU A 110 8.68 2.61 -10.30
N VAL A 111 9.52 3.07 -11.22
CA VAL A 111 9.27 4.25 -12.04
C VAL A 111 9.21 3.83 -13.49
N PHE A 112 8.13 4.21 -14.18
CA PHE A 112 7.98 4.02 -15.61
C PHE A 112 7.54 5.32 -16.26
N THR A 113 7.93 5.53 -17.51
CA THR A 113 7.20 6.47 -18.36
C THR A 113 5.86 5.85 -18.78
N PRO A 114 4.82 6.66 -19.05
CA PRO A 114 3.56 6.15 -19.58
C PRO A 114 3.74 5.26 -20.82
N GLU A 115 4.66 5.63 -21.72
CA GLU A 115 4.97 4.88 -22.94
C GLU A 115 5.63 3.52 -22.65
N GLU A 116 6.56 3.48 -21.68
CA GLU A 116 7.18 2.22 -21.25
C GLU A 116 6.18 1.28 -20.61
N PHE A 117 5.33 1.81 -19.73
CA PHE A 117 4.30 1.02 -19.06
C PHE A 117 3.32 0.40 -20.07
N SER A 118 2.82 1.20 -21.01
CA SER A 118 1.92 0.73 -22.08
C SER A 118 2.58 -0.32 -22.97
N ARG A 119 3.87 -0.16 -23.29
CA ARG A 119 4.62 -1.14 -24.07
C ARG A 119 4.76 -2.45 -23.32
N LEU A 120 5.17 -2.42 -22.05
CA LEU A 120 5.34 -3.62 -21.21
C LEU A 120 4.01 -4.33 -20.96
N ALA A 121 2.92 -3.57 -20.80
CA ALA A 121 1.57 -4.11 -20.70
C ALA A 121 1.15 -4.87 -21.97
N ALA A 122 1.53 -4.36 -23.15
CA ALA A 122 1.21 -5.00 -24.43
C ALA A 122 2.08 -6.23 -24.73
N THR A 123 3.37 -6.20 -24.36
CA THR A 123 4.29 -7.32 -24.64
C THR A 123 4.19 -8.43 -23.61
N GLY A 124 3.79 -8.12 -22.37
CA GLY A 124 3.76 -9.06 -21.26
C GLY A 124 5.17 -9.51 -20.83
N GLU A 125 6.21 -8.76 -21.20
CA GLU A 125 7.61 -9.09 -20.89
C GLU A 125 7.92 -8.93 -19.40
N GLU A 126 7.20 -8.04 -18.72
CA GLU A 126 7.42 -7.72 -17.32
C GLU A 126 6.20 -8.17 -16.49
N PRO A 127 6.27 -9.28 -15.73
CA PRO A 127 5.16 -9.83 -14.98
C PRO A 127 4.55 -8.84 -13.97
N VAL A 128 5.37 -7.95 -13.39
CA VAL A 128 4.88 -6.97 -12.43
C VAL A 128 3.85 -6.01 -13.05
N VAL A 129 3.96 -5.71 -14.34
CA VAL A 129 2.99 -4.85 -15.06
C VAL A 129 1.63 -5.53 -15.16
N ALA A 130 1.58 -6.85 -15.35
CA ALA A 130 0.32 -7.60 -15.35
C ALA A 130 -0.33 -7.59 -13.95
N ASP A 131 0.46 -7.74 -12.90
CA ASP A 131 -0.01 -7.67 -11.51
C ASP A 131 -0.57 -6.28 -11.17
N ILE A 132 0.09 -5.20 -11.63
CA ILE A 132 -0.38 -3.83 -11.45
C ILE A 132 -1.73 -3.59 -12.16
N LEU A 133 -1.92 -4.15 -13.35
CA LEU A 133 -3.18 -4.02 -14.10
C LEU A 133 -4.32 -4.83 -13.50
N SER A 134 -4.03 -5.98 -12.88
CA SER A 134 -5.05 -6.83 -12.25
C SER A 134 -5.48 -6.30 -10.89
N ASP A 135 -4.49 -6.04 -10.02
CA ASP A 135 -4.71 -5.87 -8.59
C ASP A 135 -4.31 -4.48 -8.09
N GLY A 136 -3.86 -3.59 -8.98
CA GLY A 136 -3.40 -2.26 -8.60
C GLY A 136 -4.50 -1.39 -8.00
N VAL A 137 -4.12 -0.60 -7.00
CA VAL A 137 -4.98 0.40 -6.37
C VAL A 137 -4.46 1.80 -6.70
N LEU A 138 -5.26 2.58 -7.43
CA LEU A 138 -4.93 3.96 -7.77
C LEU A 138 -4.90 4.84 -6.52
N LEU A 139 -3.75 5.46 -6.28
CA LEU A 139 -3.56 6.41 -5.20
C LEU A 139 -3.70 7.85 -5.70
N LEU A 140 -3.17 8.14 -6.88
CA LEU A 140 -3.18 9.47 -7.51
C LEU A 140 -3.27 9.35 -9.03
N GLY A 141 -3.92 10.33 -9.67
CA GLY A 141 -3.96 10.46 -11.12
C GLY A 141 -5.03 9.60 -11.78
N SER A 142 -4.67 8.95 -12.89
CA SER A 142 -5.53 8.02 -13.64
C SER A 142 -4.76 6.77 -14.05
N PHE A 143 -5.40 5.61 -14.01
CA PHE A 143 -4.79 4.41 -14.59
C PHE A 143 -4.51 4.61 -16.08
N PRO A 144 -3.31 4.25 -16.57
CA PRO A 144 -3.06 4.23 -18.00
C PRO A 144 -4.05 3.25 -18.64
N GLN A 145 -4.80 3.72 -19.64
CA GLN A 145 -5.58 2.81 -20.45
C GLN A 145 -4.58 1.92 -21.18
N ALA A 146 -4.59 0.63 -20.91
CA ALA A 146 -4.10 -0.33 -21.88
C ALA A 146 -4.94 -0.06 -23.13
N ASP A 147 -4.34 0.50 -24.18
CA ASP A 147 -4.97 0.55 -25.48
C ASP A 147 -5.32 -0.90 -25.85
N ALA A 148 -6.56 -1.29 -25.55
CA ALA A 148 -7.21 -2.41 -26.18
C ALA A 148 -7.30 -2.01 -27.64
N GLY A 149 -6.24 -2.35 -28.38
CA GLY A 149 -6.15 -2.14 -29.82
C GLY A 149 -7.44 -2.62 -30.44
N ALA A 150 -8.25 -1.65 -30.88
CA ALA A 150 -9.31 -1.88 -31.82
C ALA A 150 -8.66 -2.40 -33.11
N ALA A 151 -8.81 -3.69 -33.36
CA ALA A 151 -8.76 -4.29 -34.69
C ALA A 151 -9.47 -5.67 -34.65
#